data_AF-A0A8T7HY09-F1
#
_entry.id   AF-A0A8T7HY09-F1
#
_cell.length_a   1.000
_cell.length_b   1.000
_cell.length_c   1.000
_cell.angle_alpha   90.00
_cell.angle_beta   90.00
_cell.angle_gamma   90.00
#
_symmetry.space_group_name_H-M   'P 1'
#
loop_
_entity.id
_entity.type
_entity.pdbx_description
1 polymer ?
#
loop_
_entity_poly.entity_id
_entity_poly.type
_entity_poly.pdbx_seq_one_letter_code
_entity_poly.pdbx_strand_id
1 'polypeptide(L)'
;MNCLPKVVVILVSLQLLGCATQYQPMNIWSVGYSETQLGENIYKVSFQGNDPSEKVRIEDFTLLRCAELALEKGASWFIIIGSGYSENVSSYTAPVTTTTITSPSGYPVTTTSGGQTYISATPTSSNTIVLLKDKPAGFSYEAAFVVKSIKEKYKIK
;
A
#
# COMPACT_ATOMS: atom_id res chain seq x y z
N MET A 1 2.46 25.08 -42.66
CA MET A 1 1.62 24.94 -41.46
C MET A 1 1.42 23.46 -41.17
N ASN A 2 1.84 23.01 -39.98
CA ASN A 2 1.34 21.83 -39.25
C ASN A 2 1.94 20.43 -39.54
N CYS A 3 3.20 20.22 -39.15
CA CYS A 3 3.78 18.89 -38.86
C CYS A 3 3.47 18.42 -37.42
N LEU A 4 2.20 18.44 -37.00
CA LEU A 4 1.78 18.12 -35.63
C LEU A 4 0.53 17.22 -35.57
N PRO A 5 0.62 15.91 -35.93
CA PRO A 5 -0.37 14.98 -35.38
C PRO A 5 0.21 13.71 -34.76
N LYS A 6 1.49 13.39 -34.95
CA LYS A 6 2.07 12.12 -34.45
C LYS A 6 2.57 12.19 -33.00
N VAL A 7 3.03 13.36 -32.54
CA VAL A 7 3.57 13.54 -31.19
C VAL A 7 2.47 13.51 -30.12
N VAL A 8 1.27 13.98 -30.45
CA VAL A 8 0.13 14.06 -29.51
C VAL A 8 -0.40 12.67 -29.14
N VAL A 9 -0.34 11.70 -30.06
CA VAL A 9 -0.83 10.33 -29.83
C VAL A 9 0.09 9.53 -28.89
N ILE A 10 1.38 9.85 -28.85
CA ILE A 10 2.35 9.19 -27.96
C ILE A 10 2.23 9.71 -26.51
N LEU A 11 1.74 10.94 -26.31
CA LEU A 11 1.62 11.53 -24.97
C LEU A 11 0.44 10.96 -24.14
N VAL A 12 -0.61 10.45 -24.82
CA VAL A 12 -1.85 9.97 -24.17
C VAL A 12 -1.75 8.50 -23.71
N SER A 13 -0.78 7.73 -24.19
CA SER A 13 -0.65 6.30 -23.87
C SER A 13 0.10 5.99 -22.56
N LEU A 14 0.56 7.00 -21.81
CA LEU A 14 1.39 6.80 -20.62
C LEU A 14 0.64 6.83 -19.27
N GLN A 15 -0.69 6.89 -19.25
CA GLN A 15 -1.47 7.07 -18.01
C GLN A 15 -2.23 5.84 -17.52
N LEU A 16 -1.84 4.63 -17.92
CA LEU A 16 -2.24 3.41 -17.22
C LEU A 16 -1.36 3.21 -15.98
N LEU A 17 -1.38 4.18 -15.06
CA LEU A 17 -0.88 3.97 -13.72
C LEU A 17 -1.92 3.10 -13.01
N GLY A 18 -1.62 1.81 -12.90
CA GLY A 18 -2.42 0.90 -12.08
C GLY A 18 -2.61 1.50 -10.68
N CYS A 19 -3.76 1.25 -10.07
CA CYS A 19 -4.07 1.62 -8.70
C CYS A 19 -3.27 0.75 -7.72
N ALA A 20 -1.95 0.77 -7.86
CA ALA A 20 -1.03 0.04 -7.00
C ALA A 20 -0.61 0.95 -5.85
N THR A 21 -0.46 0.38 -4.66
CA THR A 21 -0.01 1.14 -3.50
C THR A 21 1.37 1.71 -3.78
N GLN A 22 1.50 3.03 -3.67
CA GLN A 22 2.75 3.75 -3.91
C GLN A 22 3.62 3.75 -2.64
N TYR A 23 4.93 3.62 -2.83
CA TYR A 23 5.92 3.80 -1.76
C TYR A 23 6.04 5.29 -1.39
N GLN A 24 5.54 5.67 -0.22
CA GLN A 24 5.50 7.06 0.25
C GLN A 24 5.35 7.10 1.78
N PRO A 25 5.71 8.23 2.44
CA PRO A 25 5.36 8.44 3.84
C PRO A 25 3.85 8.36 4.05
N MET A 26 3.44 7.97 5.25
CA MET A 26 2.04 7.88 5.65
C MET A 26 1.31 9.19 5.34
N ASN A 27 0.27 9.10 4.50
CA ASN A 27 -0.53 10.25 4.08
C ASN A 27 -1.81 10.43 4.93
N ILE A 28 -2.63 11.42 4.58
CA ILE A 28 -3.90 11.74 5.28
C ILE A 28 -4.91 10.58 5.26
N TRP A 29 -4.80 9.66 4.29
CA TRP A 29 -5.66 8.48 4.16
C TRP A 29 -5.07 7.24 4.86
N SER A 30 -4.04 7.41 5.68
CA SER A 30 -3.33 6.33 6.36
C SER A 30 -2.69 5.31 5.41
N VAL A 31 -2.28 5.75 4.21
CA VAL A 31 -1.55 4.91 3.24
C VAL A 31 -0.09 5.32 3.20
N GLY A 32 0.81 4.33 3.20
CA GLY A 32 2.25 4.53 3.14
C GLY A 32 2.97 3.99 4.38
N TYR A 33 4.23 4.42 4.55
CA TYR A 33 5.08 3.99 5.65
C TYR A 33 5.05 4.96 6.84
N SER A 34 5.20 4.41 8.04
CA SER A 34 5.46 5.17 9.26
C SER A 34 6.51 4.44 10.10
N GLU A 35 7.17 5.20 10.97
CA GLU A 35 8.22 4.70 11.86
C GLU A 35 8.03 5.22 13.28
N THR A 36 8.39 4.40 14.26
CA THR A 36 8.31 4.74 15.68
C THR A 36 9.55 4.21 16.37
N GLN A 37 10.29 5.10 17.03
CA GLN A 37 11.44 4.70 17.83
C GLN A 37 10.96 4.07 19.15
N LEU A 38 11.40 2.84 19.42
CA LEU A 38 11.05 2.08 20.63
C LEU A 38 12.21 2.03 21.65
N GLY A 39 13.41 2.34 21.20
CA GLY A 39 14.63 2.39 22.01
C GLY A 39 15.75 3.09 21.26
N GLU A 40 16.96 3.12 21.83
CA GLU A 40 18.09 3.84 21.24
C GLU A 40 18.41 3.38 19.81
N ASN A 41 18.44 2.06 19.59
CA ASN A 41 18.68 1.42 18.30
C ASN A 41 17.52 0.52 17.84
N ILE A 42 16.32 0.67 18.42
CA ILE A 42 15.16 -0.18 18.15
C ILE A 42 14.04 0.67 17.55
N TYR A 43 13.52 0.24 16.40
CA TYR A 43 12.48 0.94 15.67
C TYR A 43 11.38 -0.01 15.24
N LYS A 44 10.12 0.43 15.29
CA LYS A 44 9.01 -0.21 14.61
C LYS A 44 8.74 0.54 13.31
N VAL A 45 8.78 -0.16 12.20
CA VAL A 45 8.41 0.32 10.87
C VAL A 45 7.10 -0.34 10.48
N SER A 46 6.14 0.43 9.98
CA SER A 46 4.86 -0.07 9.49
C SER A 46 4.58 0.45 8.09
N PHE A 47 3.93 -0.35 7.26
CA PHE A 47 3.47 0.04 5.93
C PHE A 47 2.01 -0.38 5.76
N GLN A 48 1.13 0.60 5.47
CA GLN A 48 -0.28 0.35 5.17
C GLN A 48 -0.54 0.55 3.68
N GLY A 49 -1.23 -0.41 3.08
CA GLY A 49 -1.68 -0.36 1.69
C GLY A 49 -3.19 -0.34 1.55
N ASN A 50 -3.63 -0.15 0.30
CA ASN A 50 -5.04 0.02 -0.04
C ASN A 50 -5.74 -1.26 -0.52
N ASP A 51 -4.96 -2.26 -0.93
CA ASP A 51 -5.48 -3.47 -1.55
C ASP A 51 -4.85 -4.72 -0.91
N PRO A 52 -5.65 -5.61 -0.30
CA PRO A 52 -5.14 -6.84 0.33
C PRO A 52 -4.42 -7.78 -0.66
N SER A 53 -4.74 -7.71 -1.96
CA SER A 53 -4.03 -8.49 -3.00
C SER A 53 -2.55 -8.10 -3.13
N GLU A 54 -2.16 -6.93 -2.61
CA GLU A 54 -0.79 -6.42 -2.62
C GLU A 54 0.02 -6.82 -1.38
N LYS A 55 -0.40 -7.84 -0.62
CA LYS A 55 0.31 -8.32 0.57
C LYS A 55 1.83 -8.40 0.41
N VAL A 56 2.31 -9.06 -0.63
CA VAL A 56 3.77 -9.24 -0.89
C VAL A 56 4.45 -7.89 -1.12
N ARG A 57 3.81 -6.97 -1.86
CA ARG A 57 4.33 -5.63 -2.12
C ARG A 57 4.42 -4.81 -0.83
N ILE A 58 3.43 -4.91 0.05
CA ILE A 58 3.38 -4.21 1.33
C ILE A 58 4.47 -4.73 2.28
N GLU A 59 4.68 -6.04 2.35
CA GLU A 59 5.78 -6.65 3.11
C GLU A 59 7.15 -6.20 2.58
N ASP A 60 7.34 -6.21 1.26
CA ASP A 60 8.57 -5.72 0.63
C ASP A 60 8.82 -4.23 0.88
N PHE A 61 7.78 -3.39 0.83
CA PHE A 61 7.91 -1.97 1.13
C PHE A 61 8.18 -1.70 2.61
N THR A 62 7.62 -2.53 3.51
CA THR A 62 7.99 -2.48 4.93
C THR A 62 9.48 -2.77 5.11
N LEU A 63 9.98 -3.81 4.43
CA LEU A 63 11.39 -4.21 4.48
C LEU A 63 12.31 -3.15 3.85
N LEU A 64 11.90 -2.57 2.72
CA LEU A 64 12.61 -1.45 2.09
C LEU A 64 12.75 -0.28 3.08
N ARG A 65 11.66 0.11 3.74
CA ARG A 65 11.71 1.22 4.69
C ARG A 65 12.59 0.91 5.89
N CYS A 66 12.61 -0.34 6.37
CA CYS A 66 13.54 -0.76 7.43
C CYS A 66 15.00 -0.53 7.02
N ALA A 67 15.35 -0.89 5.79
CA ALA A 67 16.69 -0.73 5.26
C ALA A 67 17.07 0.73 5.03
N GLU A 68 16.15 1.56 4.49
CA GLU A 68 16.38 3.00 4.35
C GLU A 68 16.58 3.67 5.72
N LEU A 69 15.74 3.35 6.71
CA LEU A 69 15.87 3.87 8.07
C LEU A 69 17.20 3.48 8.71
N ALA A 70 17.69 2.26 8.48
CA ALA A 70 19.01 1.84 8.96
C ALA A 70 20.12 2.74 8.41
N LEU A 71 20.13 2.99 7.09
CA LEU A 71 21.10 3.87 6.45
C LEU A 71 20.99 5.32 6.92
N GLU A 72 19.75 5.83 7.07
CA GLU A 72 19.48 7.18 7.59
C GLU A 72 20.02 7.37 9.03
N LYS A 73 20.02 6.32 9.85
CA LYS A 73 20.58 6.33 11.22
C LYS A 73 22.07 5.96 11.27
N GLY A 74 22.73 5.81 10.13
CA GLY A 74 24.16 5.48 10.05
C GLY A 74 24.50 4.04 10.45
N ALA A 75 23.54 3.11 10.29
CA ALA A 75 23.74 1.67 10.48
C ALA A 75 23.81 0.97 9.12
N SER A 76 24.76 0.04 8.96
CA SER A 76 24.93 -0.73 7.73
C SER A 76 24.10 -2.01 7.72
N TRP A 77 23.69 -2.47 8.91
CA TRP A 77 23.01 -3.73 9.13
C TRP A 77 21.78 -3.54 10.02
N PHE A 78 20.80 -4.42 9.85
CA PHE A 78 19.68 -4.50 10.78
C PHE A 78 19.19 -5.95 10.93
N ILE A 79 18.54 -6.22 12.05
CA ILE A 79 17.84 -7.49 12.32
C ILE A 79 16.37 -7.20 12.57
N ILE A 80 15.50 -8.11 12.14
CA ILE A 80 14.08 -8.07 12.46
C ILE A 80 13.86 -8.94 13.69
N ILE A 81 13.36 -8.35 14.78
CA ILE A 81 13.09 -9.02 16.05
C ILE A 81 11.60 -9.22 16.31
N GLY A 82 10.75 -8.62 15.49
CA GLY A 82 9.31 -8.83 15.50
C GLY A 82 8.72 -8.48 14.14
N SER A 83 7.71 -9.21 13.72
CA SER A 83 6.97 -8.95 12.50
C SER A 83 5.49 -9.17 12.75
N GLY A 84 4.65 -8.46 12.02
CA GLY A 84 3.21 -8.56 12.13
C GLY A 84 2.53 -8.13 10.85
N TYR A 85 1.45 -8.82 10.52
CA TYR A 85 0.60 -8.50 9.38
C TYR A 85 -0.86 -8.51 9.85
N SER A 86 -1.62 -7.51 9.45
CA SER A 86 -3.04 -7.37 9.80
C SER A 86 -3.81 -6.75 8.66
N GLU A 87 -5.05 -7.17 8.46
CA GLU A 87 -5.98 -6.56 7.51
C GLU A 87 -7.17 -6.02 8.30
N ASN A 88 -7.47 -4.73 8.17
CA ASN A 88 -8.70 -4.19 8.74
C ASN A 88 -9.79 -4.20 7.67
N VAL A 89 -10.85 -4.96 7.90
CA VAL A 89 -11.97 -5.11 6.96
C VAL A 89 -13.15 -4.28 7.47
N SER A 90 -13.65 -3.38 6.62
CA SER A 90 -14.89 -2.64 6.82
C SER A 90 -15.89 -3.02 5.74
N SER A 91 -17.17 -3.08 6.10
CA SER A 91 -18.24 -3.35 5.16
C SER A 91 -19.40 -2.38 5.34
N TYR A 92 -19.99 -1.96 4.22
CA TYR A 92 -21.15 -1.08 4.20
C TYR A 92 -22.18 -1.65 3.22
N THR A 93 -23.39 -1.92 3.69
CA THR A 93 -24.49 -2.42 2.83
C THR A 93 -25.42 -1.27 2.50
N ALA A 94 -25.55 -0.94 1.22
CA ALA A 94 -26.48 0.07 0.76
C ALA A 94 -27.93 -0.36 1.05
N PRO A 95 -28.80 0.57 1.44
CA PRO A 95 -30.21 0.25 1.68
C PRO A 95 -30.88 -0.27 0.40
N VAL A 96 -31.92 -1.09 0.58
CA VAL A 96 -32.79 -1.56 -0.51
C VAL A 96 -33.98 -0.60 -0.62
N THR A 97 -34.21 -0.07 -1.82
CA THR A 97 -35.37 0.76 -2.15
C THR A 97 -36.32 -0.03 -3.02
N THR A 98 -37.58 -0.14 -2.62
CA THR A 98 -38.65 -0.73 -3.43
C THR A 98 -39.69 0.34 -3.74
N THR A 99 -39.94 0.58 -5.01
CA THR A 99 -40.90 1.58 -5.49
C THR A 99 -42.00 0.87 -6.26
N THR A 100 -43.25 1.07 -5.85
CA THR A 100 -44.42 0.59 -6.58
C THR A 100 -45.18 1.77 -7.16
N ILE A 101 -45.34 1.80 -8.49
CA ILE A 101 -46.14 2.79 -9.20
C ILE A 101 -47.32 2.10 -9.86
N THR A 102 -48.49 2.74 -9.85
CA THR A 102 -49.65 2.24 -10.60
C THR A 102 -49.59 2.81 -12.01
N SER A 103 -49.60 1.96 -13.03
CA SER A 103 -49.59 2.40 -14.43
C SER A 103 -50.90 3.10 -14.80
N PRO A 104 -50.92 3.93 -15.87
CA PRO A 104 -52.17 4.50 -16.40
C PRO A 104 -53.23 3.45 -16.79
N SER A 105 -52.81 2.20 -17.02
CA SER A 105 -53.66 1.05 -17.30
C SER A 105 -54.17 0.32 -16.05
N GLY A 106 -53.87 0.80 -14.84
CA GLY A 106 -54.36 0.25 -13.57
C GLY A 106 -53.53 -0.92 -13.02
N TYR A 107 -52.42 -1.29 -13.67
CA TYR A 107 -51.56 -2.39 -13.21
C TYR A 107 -50.41 -1.85 -12.34
N PRO A 108 -50.15 -2.43 -11.16
CA PRO A 108 -49.01 -2.04 -10.34
C PRO A 108 -47.70 -2.53 -10.96
N VAL A 109 -46.70 -1.65 -11.05
CA VAL A 109 -45.33 -1.97 -11.45
C VAL A 109 -44.43 -1.74 -10.24
N THR A 110 -43.68 -2.76 -9.84
CA THR A 110 -42.75 -2.71 -8.71
C THR A 110 -41.32 -2.80 -9.21
N THR A 111 -40.46 -1.88 -8.76
CA THR A 111 -39.02 -1.90 -9.00
C THR A 111 -38.27 -1.91 -7.67
N THR A 112 -37.34 -2.84 -7.52
CA THR A 112 -36.47 -2.93 -6.33
C THR A 112 -35.03 -2.70 -6.77
N SER A 113 -34.31 -1.82 -6.08
CA SER A 113 -32.90 -1.52 -6.32
C SER A 113 -32.13 -1.31 -5.02
N GLY A 114 -30.81 -1.47 -5.06
CA GLY A 114 -29.96 -1.37 -3.87
C GLY A 114 -29.66 -2.72 -3.21
N GLY A 115 -29.18 -2.71 -1.97
CA GLY A 115 -28.75 -3.92 -1.24
C GLY A 115 -27.31 -4.37 -1.50
N GLN A 116 -26.53 -3.59 -2.25
CA GLN A 116 -25.13 -3.90 -2.53
C GLN A 116 -24.26 -3.71 -1.28
N THR A 117 -23.46 -4.71 -0.94
CA THR A 117 -22.44 -4.61 0.11
C THR A 117 -21.10 -4.21 -0.50
N TYR A 118 -20.51 -3.14 0.02
CA TYR A 118 -19.17 -2.66 -0.30
C TYR A 118 -18.23 -3.11 0.81
N ILE A 119 -17.14 -3.78 0.45
CA ILE A 119 -16.10 -4.22 1.39
C ILE A 119 -14.83 -3.46 1.06
N SER A 120 -14.18 -2.90 2.08
CA SER A 120 -12.86 -2.27 1.98
C SER A 120 -11.93 -2.92 3.00
N ALA A 121 -10.75 -3.36 2.55
CA ALA A 121 -9.74 -3.96 3.40
C ALA A 121 -8.44 -3.15 3.34
N THR A 122 -7.91 -2.75 4.50
CA THR A 122 -6.61 -2.05 4.59
C THR A 122 -5.55 -2.96 5.19
N PRO A 123 -4.75 -3.63 4.33
CA PRO A 123 -3.61 -4.43 4.78
C PRO A 123 -2.51 -3.55 5.38
N THR A 124 -1.94 -4.01 6.49
CA THR A 124 -0.81 -3.37 7.18
C THR A 124 0.23 -4.42 7.52
N SER A 125 1.47 -4.18 7.13
CA SER A 125 2.64 -4.94 7.56
C SER A 125 3.47 -4.10 8.53
N SER A 126 4.12 -4.74 9.50
CA SER A 126 5.02 -4.07 10.42
C SER A 126 6.21 -4.96 10.79
N ASN A 127 7.37 -4.33 10.95
CA ASN A 127 8.60 -4.95 11.43
C ASN A 127 9.16 -4.14 12.58
N THR A 128 9.58 -4.81 13.65
CA THR A 128 10.42 -4.24 14.70
C THR A 128 11.86 -4.63 14.41
N ILE A 129 12.73 -3.63 14.26
CA ILE A 129 14.12 -3.79 13.85
C ILE A 129 15.08 -3.28 14.91
N VAL A 130 16.25 -3.91 14.99
CA VAL A 130 17.40 -3.41 15.73
C VAL A 130 18.48 -3.02 14.73
N LEU A 131 19.02 -1.81 14.88
CA LEU A 131 20.05 -1.26 14.01
C LEU A 131 21.45 -1.60 14.51
N LEU A 132 22.34 -1.95 13.57
CA LEU A 132 23.69 -2.44 13.83
C LEU A 132 24.69 -1.75 12.88
N LYS A 133 25.78 -1.19 13.43
CA LYS A 133 26.82 -0.55 12.62
C LYS A 133 27.68 -1.58 11.90
N ASP A 134 28.08 -2.61 12.63
CA ASP A 134 28.94 -3.70 12.16
C ASP A 134 28.15 -4.99 11.95
N LYS A 135 28.68 -5.87 11.11
CA LYS A 135 28.07 -7.16 10.82
C LYS A 135 28.08 -8.05 12.07
N PRO A 136 26.92 -8.53 12.57
CA PRO A 136 26.89 -9.46 13.69
C PRO A 136 27.31 -10.88 13.26
N ALA A 137 27.63 -11.73 14.23
CA ALA A 137 27.90 -13.15 13.98
C ALA A 137 26.66 -13.94 13.53
N GLY A 138 25.46 -13.43 13.84
CA GLY A 138 24.17 -14.04 13.48
C GLY A 138 23.60 -13.56 12.15
N PHE A 139 22.37 -13.97 11.86
CA PHE A 139 21.64 -13.50 10.69
C PHE A 139 21.35 -11.99 10.80
N SER A 140 21.60 -11.26 9.72
CA SER A 140 21.30 -9.84 9.59
C SER A 140 21.12 -9.45 8.13
N TYR A 141 20.30 -8.45 7.89
CA TYR A 141 20.15 -7.82 6.58
C TYR A 141 21.20 -6.74 6.41
N GLU A 142 21.86 -6.73 5.25
CA GLU A 142 22.67 -5.59 4.80
C GLU A 142 21.75 -4.53 4.21
N ALA A 143 21.71 -3.35 4.81
CA ALA A 143 20.74 -2.33 4.48
C ALA A 143 20.87 -1.85 3.02
N ALA A 144 22.10 -1.58 2.57
CA ALA A 144 22.36 -1.13 1.20
C ALA A 144 21.92 -2.17 0.16
N PHE A 145 22.16 -3.46 0.43
CA PHE A 145 21.76 -4.55 -0.46
C PHE A 145 20.24 -4.64 -0.56
N VAL A 146 19.53 -4.60 0.57
CA VAL A 146 18.06 -4.65 0.60
C VAL A 146 17.44 -3.47 -0.15
N VAL A 147 17.94 -2.25 0.09
CA VAL A 147 17.47 -1.05 -0.64
C VAL A 147 17.62 -1.26 -2.14
N LYS A 148 18.81 -1.66 -2.60
CA LYS A 148 19.07 -1.89 -4.03
C LYS A 148 18.11 -2.94 -4.60
N SER A 149 18.03 -4.12 -3.99
CA SER A 149 17.24 -5.24 -4.50
C SER A 149 15.75 -4.94 -4.59
N ILE A 150 15.17 -4.29 -3.57
CA ILE A 150 13.73 -3.99 -3.57
C ILE A 150 13.42 -2.81 -4.49
N LYS A 151 14.26 -1.76 -4.51
CA LYS A 151 14.07 -0.65 -5.47
C LYS A 151 14.16 -1.13 -6.91
N GLU A 152 15.08 -2.03 -7.23
CA GLU A 152 15.20 -2.65 -8.55
C GLU A 152 13.95 -3.48 -8.92
N LYS A 153 13.46 -4.32 -8.00
CA LYS A 153 12.23 -5.13 -8.18
C LYS A 153 11.01 -4.26 -8.53
N TYR A 154 10.85 -3.11 -7.88
CA TYR A 154 9.68 -2.23 -8.04
C TYR A 154 9.94 -1.00 -8.92
N LYS A 155 11.14 -0.85 -9.48
CA LYS A 155 11.57 0.29 -10.31
C LYS A 155 11.39 1.64 -9.57
N ILE A 156 11.67 1.65 -8.27
CA ILE A 156 11.64 2.85 -7.42
C ILE A 156 12.98 3.59 -7.61
N LYS A 157 12.92 4.91 -7.74
CA LYS A 157 14.10 5.76 -7.94
C LYS A 157 14.88 6.01 -6.65
#